data_AF-A0A6J5DL81-F1
#
_entry.id   AF-A0A6J5DL81-F1
#
_cell.length_a   1.000
_cell.length_b   1.000
_cell.length_c   1.000
_cell.angle_alpha   90.00
_cell.angle_beta   90.00
_cell.angle_gamma   90.00
#
_symmetry.space_group_name_H-M   'P 1'
#
loop_
_entity.id
_entity.type
_entity.pdbx_description
1 polymer ?
#
loop_
_entity_poly.entity_id
_entity_poly.type
_entity_poly.pdbx_seq_one_letter_code
_entity_poly.pdbx_strand_id
1 'polypeptide(L)' 'MMRLQDYSPETLVQIGDRVFRKTTTGSFWREEHELPGNCVSRPSVSLENIEQTAGMKHVVLHR' A
#
# COMPACT_ATOMS: atom_id res chain seq x y z
N MET A 1 -6.75 -13.09 5.50
CA MET A 1 -5.97 -12.06 4.77
C MET A 1 -4.94 -11.49 5.72
N MET A 2 -3.67 -11.33 5.30
CA MET A 2 -2.64 -10.74 6.16
C MET A 2 -2.89 -9.24 6.37
N ARG A 3 -2.42 -8.66 7.49
CA ARG A 3 -2.50 -7.22 7.72
C ARG A 3 -1.41 -6.50 6.92
N LEU A 4 -1.68 -5.25 6.53
CA LEU A 4 -0.73 -4.41 5.78
C LEU A 4 0.62 -4.18 6.51
N GLN A 5 0.65 -4.31 7.83
CA GLN A 5 1.90 -4.21 8.59
C GLN A 5 2.76 -5.49 8.53
N ASP A 6 2.15 -6.64 8.27
CA ASP A 6 2.78 -7.96 8.38
C ASP A 6 3.45 -8.41 7.06
N TYR A 7 3.25 -7.67 5.97
CA TYR A 7 3.90 -7.96 4.68
C TYR A 7 5.39 -7.61 4.68
N SER A 8 6.15 -8.42 3.94
CA SER A 8 7.58 -8.21 3.73
C SER A 8 7.86 -6.93 2.93
N PRO A 9 9.02 -6.28 3.14
CA PRO A 9 9.48 -5.19 2.28
C PRO A 9 9.39 -5.51 0.80
N GLU A 10 9.20 -4.48 -0.03
CA GLU A 10 9.02 -4.58 -1.49
C GLU A 10 7.75 -5.30 -1.95
N THR A 11 6.91 -5.81 -1.03
CA THR A 11 5.57 -6.30 -1.39
C THR A 11 4.77 -5.18 -2.03
N LEU A 12 4.14 -5.46 -3.16
CA LEU A 12 3.25 -4.54 -3.86
C LEU A 12 1.80 -4.91 -3.55
N VAL A 13 1.01 -3.90 -3.21
CA VAL A 13 -0.44 -4.05 -3.05
C VAL A 13 -1.17 -3.01 -3.85
N GLN A 14 -2.35 -3.36 -4.36
CA GLN A 14 -3.25 -2.46 -5.06
C GLN A 14 -4.51 -2.25 -4.22
N ILE A 15 -4.92 -1.00 -4.04
CA ILE A 15 -6.19 -0.63 -3.42
C ILE A 15 -6.92 0.28 -4.41
N GLY A 16 -8.00 -0.23 -5.01
CA GLY A 16 -8.67 0.44 -6.12
C GLY A 16 -7.72 0.57 -7.32
N ASP A 17 -7.47 1.81 -7.74
CA ASP A 17 -6.57 2.21 -8.82
C ASP A 17 -5.15 2.55 -8.35
N ARG A 18 -4.90 2.52 -7.03
CA ARG A 18 -3.63 2.98 -6.43
C ARG A 18 -2.76 1.80 -6.05
N VAL A 19 -1.47 1.89 -6.37
CA VAL A 19 -0.47 0.88 -6.04
C VAL A 19 0.43 1.39 -4.93
N PHE A 20 0.69 0.54 -3.95
CA PHE A 20 1.53 0.83 -2.81
C PHE A 20 2.60 -0.25 -2.65
N ARG A 21 3.85 0.16 -2.42
CA ARG A 21 4.97 -0.71 -2.14
C ARG A 21 5.35 -0.65 -0.67
N LYS A 22 5.52 -1.81 -0.04
CA LYS A 22 5.96 -1.90 1.34
C LYS A 22 7.38 -1.36 1.46
N THR A 23 7.59 -0.36 2.29
CA THR A 23 8.94 0.16 2.54
C THR A 23 9.74 -0.80 3.43
N THR A 24 11.06 -0.74 3.35
CA THR A 24 11.97 -1.54 4.19
C THR A 24 11.80 -1.31 5.69
N THR A 25 11.28 -0.14 6.09
CA THR A 25 11.17 0.24 7.50
C THR A 25 9.72 0.22 7.99
N GLY A 26 9.44 -0.67 8.95
CA GLY A 26 8.23 -0.63 9.78
C GLY A 26 6.90 -0.82 9.05
N SER A 27 5.91 -0.01 9.42
CA SER A 27 4.52 -0.11 8.94
C SER A 27 4.22 0.81 7.74
N PHE A 28 5.23 1.35 7.07
CA PHE A 28 5.03 2.31 5.97
C PHE A 28 4.95 1.65 4.59
N TRP A 29 4.24 2.35 3.72
CA TRP A 29 3.96 2.00 2.33
C TRP A 29 4.19 3.24 1.47
N ARG A 30 4.88 3.09 0.35
CA ARG A 30 5.09 4.15 -0.62
C ARG A 30 4.10 3.98 -1.75
N GLU A 31 3.31 5.00 -2.00
CA GLU A 31 2.44 5.06 -3.19
C GLU A 31 3.30 5.18 -4.45
N GLU A 32 3.06 4.28 -5.41
CA GLU A 32 3.69 4.30 -6.72
C GLU A 32 2.82 5.14 -7.66
N HIS A 33 3.45 6.08 -8.37
CA HIS A 33 2.78 6.99 -9.29
C HIS A 33 3.69 7.25 -10.48
N GLU A 34 3.11 7.43 -11.67
CA GLU A 34 3.85 7.75 -12.91
C GLU A 34 4.70 9.03 -12.81
N LEU A 35 4.29 9.96 -11.95
CA LEU A 35 4.99 11.21 -11.69
C LEU A 35 5.71 11.05 -10.34
N PRO A 36 7.05 10.97 -10.31
CA PRO A 36 7.79 10.68 -9.07
C PRO A 36 7.52 11.66 -7.92
N GLY A 37 7.16 12.91 -8.24
CA GLY A 37 6.79 13.94 -7.25
C GLY A 37 5.50 13.66 -6.48
N ASN A 38 4.66 12.76 -6.99
CA ASN A 38 3.39 12.37 -6.36
C ASN A 38 3.50 11.09 -5.52
N CYS A 39 4.67 10.46 -5.46
CA CYS A 39 4.88 9.29 -4.60
C CYS A 39 4.87 9.72 -3.12
N VAL A 40 3.84 9.29 -2.38
CA VAL A 40 3.69 9.63 -0.96
C VAL A 40 3.86 8.40 -0.08
N SER A 41 4.60 8.56 1.02
CA SER A 41 4.70 7.54 2.07
C SER A 41 3.50 7.62 3.02
N ARG A 42 2.86 6.48 3.28
CA ARG A 42 1.67 6.35 4.13
C ARG A 42 1.86 5.19 5.11
N PRO A 43 1.43 5.33 6.38
CA PRO A 43 1.42 4.21 7.32
C PRO A 43 0.30 3.21 6.98
N SER A 44 0.44 1.94 7.39
CA SER A 44 -0.55 0.88 7.16
C SER A 44 -1.98 1.30 7.56
N VAL A 45 -2.15 2.00 8.68
CA VAL A 45 -3.46 2.49 9.14
C VAL A 45 -4.12 3.46 8.15
N SER A 46 -3.33 4.25 7.42
CA SER A 46 -3.87 5.13 6.38
C SER A 46 -4.38 4.31 5.20
N LEU A 47 -3.72 3.21 4.86
CA LEU A 47 -4.18 2.31 3.80
C LEU A 47 -5.43 1.55 4.24
N GLU A 48 -5.52 1.12 5.50
CA GLU A 48 -6.74 0.52 6.06
C GLU A 48 -7.95 1.47 5.99
N ASN A 49 -7.74 2.77 6.20
CA ASN A 49 -8.79 3.78 6.00
C ASN A 49 -9.19 3.94 4.52
N ILE A 50 -8.21 3.84 3.60
CA ILE A 50 -8.48 3.88 2.16
C ILE A 50 -9.30 2.65 1.76
N GLU A 51 -8.96 1.46 2.25
CA GLU A 51 -9.74 0.23 2.06
C GLU A 51 -11.19 0.38 2.51
N GLN A 52 -11.39 0.88 3.74
CA GLN A 52 -12.72 1.08 4.30
C GLN A 52 -13.53 2.09 3.49
N THR A 53 -12.91 3.20 3.10
CA THR A 53 -13.56 4.26 2.31
C THR A 53 -13.92 3.78 0.91
N ALA A 54 -13.06 2.97 0.30
CA ALA A 54 -13.29 2.38 -1.01
C ALA A 54 -14.21 1.15 -0.97
N GLY A 55 -14.56 0.65 0.22
CA GLY A 55 -15.37 -0.55 0.39
C GLY A 55 -14.70 -1.83 -0.14
N MET A 56 -13.37 -1.88 -0.16
CA MET A 56 -12.61 -2.99 -0.76
C MET A 56 -11.33 -3.31 0.01
N LYS A 57 -10.80 -4.50 -0.20
CA LYS A 57 -9.51 -4.92 0.36
C LYS A 57 -8.40 -4.83 -0.67
N HIS A 58 -7.18 -4.62 -0.19
CA HIS A 58 -5.99 -4.61 -1.01
C HIS A 58 -5.78 -5.95 -1.74
N VAL A 59 -5.24 -5.92 -2.95
CA VAL A 59 -4.82 -7.12 -3.68
C VAL A 59 -3.30 -7.14 -3.74
N VAL A 60 -2.67 -8.27 -3.38
CA VAL A 60 -1.22 -8.42 -3.51
C VAL A 60 -0.87 -8.61 -4.99
N LEU A 61 0.06 -7.80 -5.49
CA LEU A 61 0.56 -7.90 -6.85
C LEU A 61 1.79 -8.80 -6.86
N HIS A 62 1.72 -9.92 -7.56
CA HIS A 62 2.87 -10.76 -7.85
C HIS A 62 3.51 -10.29 -9.17
N ARG A 63 4.80 -9.96 -9.13
CA ARG A 63 5.60 -9.80 -10.35
C ARG A 63 6.04 -11.16 -10.87
#